data_AF-A0A7G1GZA7-F1
#
_entry.id   AF-A0A7G1GZA7-F1
#
_cell.length_a   1.000
_cell.length_b   1.000
_cell.length_c   1.000
_cell.angle_alpha   90.00
_cell.angle_beta   90.00
_cell.angle_gamma   90.00
#
_symmetry.space_group_name_H-M   'P 1'
#
loop_
_entity.id
_entity.type
_entity.pdbx_description
1 polymer ?
#
loop_
_entity_poly.entity_id
_entity_poly.type
_entity_poly.pdbx_seq_one_letter_code
_entity_poly.pdbx_strand_id
1 'polypeptide(L)'
;MIEISFTKMHGLGNDFILINCIEQPEIINLELEDLSKTLCHRRFGIGADQILLLCPSEIADFKMKIYNADGSEVEMCGNGIRCLAKYIWDRGLSKKDILEIETLAGIIKPERAGDMVKVDMGEPILEPEKIPVAIESPPPIIDYPLQIEEKNFKITCISMGNPHAVIFLNEEVSDFPVSTYGPLIERHPIFPNKTNVEFVNVQSRTRLSMRVWERGSGETMACGTGASAVGVAAMLKGLTERNISINLLGGDLLIHWHANNHVYMTGPAVEVFQGIVHYSAAYRKDRRRHPRRSCSIAIEFSEKGKSRSIPCTCIDISESGMGITSDYELEIGQIISFKIKDVQHPKSAVVIWSKKDQCQYRAGLMFI
;
A
#
# COMPACT_ATOMS: atom_id res chain seq x y z
N MET A 1 -8.27 28.36 -8.52
CA MET A 1 -8.96 27.10 -8.20
C MET A 1 -9.25 26.46 -9.53
N ILE A 2 -8.85 25.21 -9.73
CA ILE A 2 -9.05 24.49 -10.99
C ILE A 2 -10.11 23.42 -10.78
N GLU A 3 -10.88 23.12 -11.82
CA GLU A 3 -11.80 21.99 -11.82
C GLU A 3 -11.10 20.79 -12.42
N ILE A 4 -11.16 19.65 -11.73
CA ILE A 4 -10.59 18.40 -12.19
C ILE A 4 -11.72 17.38 -12.31
N SER A 5 -12.03 17.02 -13.55
CA SER A 5 -12.89 15.87 -13.86
C SER A 5 -12.11 14.58 -13.64
N PHE A 6 -12.72 13.63 -12.96
CA PHE A 6 -12.11 12.34 -12.65
C PHE A 6 -13.11 11.19 -12.76
N THR A 7 -12.56 9.98 -12.90
CA THR A 7 -13.30 8.72 -12.80
C THR A 7 -12.72 7.89 -11.67
N LYS A 8 -13.54 7.51 -10.71
CA LYS A 8 -13.18 6.59 -9.64
C LYS A 8 -13.26 5.16 -10.18
N MET A 9 -12.17 4.42 -10.08
CA MET A 9 -12.12 3.02 -10.50
C MET A 9 -11.47 2.14 -9.43
N HIS A 10 -11.65 0.83 -9.53
CA HIS A 10 -10.83 -0.12 -8.76
C HIS A 10 -10.54 -1.40 -9.54
N GLY A 11 -9.40 -2.02 -9.24
CA GLY A 11 -9.08 -3.39 -9.60
C GLY A 11 -9.06 -4.24 -8.35
N LEU A 12 -10.12 -5.03 -8.11
CA LEU A 12 -10.24 -5.89 -6.92
C LEU A 12 -10.02 -5.15 -5.58
N GLY A 13 -10.69 -4.02 -5.40
CA GLY A 13 -10.60 -3.22 -4.17
C GLY A 13 -9.44 -2.22 -4.11
N ASN A 14 -8.36 -2.41 -4.87
CA ASN A 14 -7.32 -1.39 -5.00
C ASN A 14 -7.84 -0.25 -5.89
N ASP A 15 -8.04 0.92 -5.28
CA ASP A 15 -8.89 1.98 -5.81
C ASP A 15 -8.12 3.23 -6.29
N PHE A 16 -8.52 3.75 -7.46
CA PHE A 16 -7.83 4.80 -8.19
C PHE A 16 -8.73 6.00 -8.46
N ILE A 17 -8.14 7.20 -8.45
CA ILE A 17 -8.71 8.40 -9.07
C ILE A 17 -8.05 8.54 -10.43
N LEU A 18 -8.77 8.16 -11.49
CA LEU A 18 -8.29 8.28 -12.86
C LEU A 18 -8.59 9.67 -13.40
N ILE A 19 -7.58 10.35 -13.90
CA ILE A 19 -7.68 11.67 -14.52
C ILE A 19 -7.20 11.58 -15.97
N ASN A 20 -8.06 11.99 -16.90
CA ASN A 20 -7.71 12.07 -18.31
C ASN A 20 -6.98 13.40 -18.60
N CYS A 21 -5.66 13.34 -18.63
CA CYS A 21 -4.81 14.50 -18.92
C CYS A 21 -4.67 14.79 -20.42
N ILE A 22 -5.27 13.98 -21.30
CA ILE A 22 -5.40 14.34 -22.73
C ILE A 22 -6.46 15.43 -22.88
N GLU A 23 -7.56 15.33 -22.13
CA GLU A 23 -8.65 16.30 -22.11
C GLU A 23 -8.39 17.47 -21.15
N GLN A 24 -7.55 17.26 -20.13
CA GLN A 24 -7.19 18.26 -19.10
C GLN A 24 -5.65 18.38 -18.97
N PRO A 25 -4.93 18.84 -20.02
CA PRO A 25 -3.47 18.82 -20.08
C PRO A 25 -2.78 19.68 -19.01
N GLU A 26 -3.46 20.71 -18.50
CA GLU A 26 -2.96 21.58 -17.43
C GLU A 26 -2.65 20.82 -16.13
N ILE A 27 -3.30 19.67 -15.89
CA ILE A 27 -3.10 18.86 -14.68
C ILE A 27 -1.66 18.31 -14.62
N ILE A 28 -1.05 18.02 -15.77
CA ILE A 28 0.33 17.48 -15.84
C ILE A 28 1.34 18.47 -15.26
N ASN A 29 1.04 19.77 -15.27
CA ASN A 29 1.91 20.84 -14.79
C ASN A 29 1.73 21.16 -13.30
N LEU A 30 0.85 20.45 -12.60
CA LEU A 30 0.67 20.62 -11.16
C LEU A 30 1.75 19.87 -10.38
N GLU A 31 1.90 20.22 -9.10
CA GLU A 31 2.65 19.43 -8.13
C GLU A 31 1.90 18.12 -7.86
N LEU A 32 2.16 17.08 -8.67
CA LEU A 32 1.42 15.81 -8.66
C LEU A 32 1.51 15.06 -7.33
N GLU A 33 2.63 15.18 -6.63
CA GLU A 33 2.80 14.65 -5.27
C GLU A 33 1.76 15.25 -4.31
N ASP A 34 1.61 16.57 -4.31
CA ASP A 34 0.66 17.27 -3.45
C ASP A 34 -0.79 17.07 -3.89
N LEU A 35 -1.02 17.00 -5.20
CA LEU A 35 -2.31 16.64 -5.77
C LEU A 35 -2.76 15.27 -5.28
N SER A 36 -1.88 14.26 -5.39
CA SER A 36 -2.17 12.89 -4.96
C SER A 36 -2.50 12.85 -3.47
N LYS A 37 -1.63 13.41 -2.62
CA LYS A 37 -1.87 13.44 -1.17
C LYS A 37 -3.17 14.14 -0.80
N THR A 38 -3.60 15.14 -1.58
CA THR A 38 -4.84 15.88 -1.32
C THR A 38 -6.06 15.08 -1.75
N LEU A 39 -6.08 14.59 -3.00
CA LEU A 39 -7.23 13.90 -3.57
C LEU A 39 -7.43 12.50 -2.98
N CYS A 40 -6.34 11.77 -2.69
CA CYS A 40 -6.40 10.44 -2.09
C CYS A 40 -6.80 10.44 -0.61
N HIS A 41 -6.83 11.59 0.07
CA HIS A 41 -7.18 11.64 1.49
C HIS A 41 -8.65 11.25 1.71
N ARG A 42 -8.90 10.05 2.27
CA ARG A 42 -10.26 9.46 2.38
C ARG A 42 -11.33 10.31 3.11
N ARG A 43 -10.94 11.19 4.03
CA ARG A 43 -11.89 12.09 4.75
C ARG A 43 -12.01 13.51 4.20
N PHE A 44 -11.03 13.98 3.43
CA PHE A 44 -10.90 15.40 3.07
C PHE A 44 -10.69 15.62 1.57
N GLY A 45 -10.54 14.54 0.81
CA GLY A 45 -10.53 14.52 -0.65
C GLY A 45 -11.55 13.50 -1.14
N ILE A 46 -11.29 12.94 -2.30
CA ILE A 46 -12.12 11.89 -2.91
C ILE A 46 -11.91 10.56 -2.17
N GLY A 47 -10.68 10.30 -1.74
CA GLY A 47 -10.28 9.05 -1.10
C GLY A 47 -9.90 7.98 -2.10
N ALA A 48 -8.65 7.50 -2.08
CA ALA A 48 -8.13 6.45 -2.95
C ALA A 48 -6.80 5.91 -2.43
N ASP A 49 -6.37 4.76 -2.92
CA ASP A 49 -5.00 4.30 -2.75
C ASP A 49 -4.03 5.11 -3.61
N GLN A 50 -4.42 5.41 -4.86
CA GLN A 50 -3.57 6.06 -5.86
C GLN A 50 -4.35 7.04 -6.77
N ILE A 51 -3.65 8.04 -7.32
CA ILE A 51 -4.10 8.75 -8.53
C ILE A 51 -3.46 8.11 -9.77
N LEU A 52 -4.21 8.07 -10.87
CA LEU A 52 -3.82 7.45 -12.12
C LEU A 52 -4.06 8.43 -13.27
N LEU A 53 -3.00 8.86 -13.94
CA LEU A 53 -3.08 9.87 -14.98
C LEU A 53 -2.94 9.20 -16.36
N LEU A 54 -3.91 9.46 -17.23
CA LEU A 54 -3.84 9.14 -18.65
C LEU A 54 -3.20 10.32 -19.38
N CYS A 55 -1.97 10.17 -19.83
CA CYS A 55 -1.18 11.20 -20.49
C CYS A 55 -0.95 10.86 -21.98
N PRO A 56 -0.66 11.85 -22.83
CA PRO A 56 -0.11 11.59 -24.16
C PRO A 56 1.27 10.93 -24.05
N SER A 57 1.62 10.10 -25.05
CA SER A 57 2.95 9.48 -25.19
C SER A 57 3.52 9.78 -26.58
N GLU A 58 4.84 9.91 -26.66
CA GLU A 58 5.58 10.05 -27.92
C GLU A 58 6.07 8.70 -28.47
N ILE A 59 6.03 7.64 -27.66
CA ILE A 59 6.64 6.34 -27.98
C ILE A 59 5.67 5.14 -27.87
N ALA A 60 4.44 5.38 -27.40
CA ALA A 60 3.41 4.37 -27.21
C ALA A 60 2.02 4.98 -27.52
N ASP A 61 0.94 4.20 -27.39
CA ASP A 61 -0.42 4.72 -27.63
C ASP A 61 -0.82 5.76 -26.58
N PHE A 62 -0.43 5.51 -25.33
CA PHE A 62 -0.72 6.36 -24.17
C PHE A 62 0.41 6.27 -23.15
N LYS A 63 0.45 7.21 -22.21
CA LYS A 63 1.36 7.19 -21.06
C LYS A 63 0.56 7.11 -19.76
N MET A 64 1.01 6.26 -18.86
CA MET A 64 0.49 6.15 -17.49
C MET A 64 1.47 6.84 -16.53
N LYS A 65 0.93 7.73 -15.69
CA LYS A 65 1.62 8.13 -14.44
C LYS A 65 0.76 7.74 -13.26
N ILE A 66 1.40 7.30 -12.18
CA ILE A 66 0.70 6.83 -10.98
C ILE A 66 1.42 7.34 -9.73
N TYR A 67 0.65 7.88 -8.80
CA TYR A 67 1.15 8.35 -7.51
C TYR A 67 0.35 7.73 -6.38
N ASN A 68 1.04 7.23 -5.36
CA ASN A 68 0.43 6.73 -4.14
C ASN A 68 -0.21 7.88 -3.33
N ALA A 69 -1.08 7.53 -2.38
CA ALA A 69 -1.70 8.48 -1.47
C ALA A 69 -0.71 9.28 -0.61
N ASP A 70 0.52 8.78 -0.42
CA ASP A 70 1.61 9.51 0.23
C ASP A 70 2.39 10.44 -0.72
N GLY A 71 2.02 10.46 -2.00
CA GLY A 71 2.61 11.28 -3.06
C GLY A 71 3.83 10.67 -3.74
N SER A 72 4.29 9.49 -3.34
CA SER A 72 5.37 8.79 -4.06
C SER A 72 4.92 8.34 -5.45
N GLU A 73 5.79 8.49 -6.45
CA GLU A 73 5.54 7.97 -7.81
C GLU A 73 5.84 6.47 -7.86
N VAL A 74 4.98 5.71 -8.55
CA VAL A 74 5.09 4.26 -8.67
C VAL A 74 5.51 3.88 -10.08
N GLU A 75 6.42 2.92 -10.20
CA GLU A 75 6.93 2.53 -11.52
C GLU A 75 5.85 1.83 -12.37
N MET A 76 5.11 0.90 -11.76
CA MET A 76 4.04 0.13 -12.37
C MET A 76 3.06 -0.36 -11.31
N CYS A 77 1.77 -0.45 -11.67
CA CYS A 77 0.75 -1.10 -10.85
C CYS A 77 -0.16 -1.96 -11.74
N GLY A 78 -0.15 -3.28 -11.50
CA GLY A 78 -0.93 -4.23 -12.29
C GLY A 78 -2.44 -4.02 -12.21
N ASN A 79 -2.97 -3.48 -11.11
CA ASN A 79 -4.39 -3.11 -10.98
C ASN A 79 -4.69 -1.78 -11.70
N GLY A 80 -3.79 -0.80 -11.58
CA GLY A 80 -3.91 0.51 -12.21
C GLY A 80 -3.91 0.41 -13.73
N ILE A 81 -3.00 -0.38 -14.32
CA ILE A 81 -2.93 -0.56 -15.77
C ILE A 81 -4.19 -1.21 -16.35
N ARG A 82 -4.84 -2.13 -15.61
CA ARG A 82 -6.14 -2.69 -16.02
C ARG A 82 -7.24 -1.64 -15.99
N CYS A 83 -7.28 -0.80 -14.95
CA CYS A 83 -8.23 0.31 -14.87
C CYS A 83 -8.03 1.30 -16.03
N LEU A 84 -6.78 1.68 -16.33
CA LEU A 84 -6.45 2.59 -17.41
C LEU A 84 -6.86 2.03 -18.77
N ALA A 85 -6.49 0.77 -19.06
CA ALA A 85 -6.83 0.11 -20.33
C ALA A 85 -8.34 0.01 -20.53
N LYS A 86 -9.07 -0.40 -19.48
CA LYS A 86 -10.54 -0.42 -19.51
C LYS A 86 -11.12 0.96 -19.75
N TYR A 87 -10.63 1.99 -19.06
CA TYR A 87 -11.08 3.36 -19.28
C TYR A 87 -10.87 3.82 -20.72
N ILE A 88 -9.70 3.57 -21.31
CA ILE A 88 -9.38 3.89 -22.71
C ILE A 88 -10.38 3.22 -23.67
N TRP A 89 -10.68 1.95 -23.46
CA TRP A 89 -11.63 1.21 -24.29
C TRP A 89 -13.07 1.65 -24.10
N ASP A 90 -13.52 1.80 -22.84
CA ASP A 90 -14.89 2.20 -22.50
C ASP A 90 -15.21 3.62 -23.00
N ARG A 91 -14.21 4.51 -23.05
CA ARG A 91 -14.34 5.87 -23.61
C ARG A 91 -14.08 5.94 -25.12
N GLY A 92 -13.75 4.81 -25.76
CA GLY A 92 -13.51 4.77 -27.21
C GLY A 92 -12.25 5.51 -27.68
N LEU A 93 -11.29 5.76 -26.77
CA LEU A 93 -10.05 6.48 -27.09
C LEU A 93 -9.10 5.64 -27.96
N SER A 94 -9.27 4.32 -27.99
CA SER A 94 -8.57 3.43 -28.91
C SER A 94 -9.45 2.24 -29.31
N LYS A 95 -9.27 1.78 -30.56
CA LYS A 95 -9.92 0.58 -31.09
C LYS A 95 -9.01 -0.65 -31.09
N LYS A 96 -7.74 -0.52 -30.67
CA LYS A 96 -6.81 -1.65 -30.60
C LYS A 96 -7.21 -2.60 -29.48
N ASP A 97 -7.14 -3.91 -29.74
CA ASP A 97 -7.35 -4.92 -28.71
C ASP A 97 -6.13 -5.09 -27.79
N ILE A 98 -4.94 -4.73 -28.26
CA ILE A 98 -3.71 -4.63 -27.47
C ILE A 98 -3.25 -3.18 -27.50
N LEU A 99 -3.18 -2.55 -26.33
CA LEU A 99 -2.64 -1.19 -26.18
C LEU A 99 -1.15 -1.25 -25.90
N GLU A 100 -0.40 -0.24 -26.32
CA GLU A 100 0.94 0.01 -25.83
C GLU A 100 0.90 1.19 -24.87
N ILE A 101 1.19 0.97 -23.59
CA ILE A 101 1.13 2.02 -22.56
C ILE A 101 2.54 2.24 -21.99
N GLU A 102 3.07 3.45 -22.19
CA GLU A 102 4.32 3.89 -21.60
C GLU A 102 4.16 4.02 -20.07
N THR A 103 5.05 3.38 -19.32
CA THR A 103 5.16 3.48 -17.86
C THR A 103 6.62 3.71 -17.49
N LEU A 104 6.91 4.01 -16.21
CA LEU A 104 8.29 4.09 -15.73
C LEU A 104 9.03 2.74 -15.80
N ALA A 105 8.30 1.61 -15.76
CA ALA A 105 8.84 0.27 -15.96
C ALA A 105 9.01 -0.12 -17.45
N GLY A 106 8.78 0.82 -18.38
CA GLY A 106 8.78 0.58 -19.83
C GLY A 106 7.37 0.46 -20.42
N ILE A 107 7.27 -0.03 -21.65
CA ILE A 107 5.99 -0.19 -22.36
C ILE A 107 5.30 -1.48 -21.90
N ILE A 108 4.10 -1.33 -21.33
CA ILE A 108 3.23 -2.45 -20.91
C ILE A 108 2.13 -2.63 -21.95
N LYS A 109 1.79 -3.89 -22.25
CA LYS A 109 0.84 -4.26 -23.30
C LYS A 109 -0.44 -4.91 -22.75
N PRO A 110 -1.38 -4.16 -22.16
CA PRO A 110 -2.65 -4.73 -21.74
C PRO A 110 -3.49 -5.11 -22.96
N GLU A 111 -4.11 -6.29 -22.89
CA GLU A 111 -4.95 -6.87 -23.93
C GLU A 111 -6.39 -6.99 -23.44
N ARG A 112 -7.33 -6.69 -24.33
CA ARG A 112 -8.76 -6.81 -24.07
C ARG A 112 -9.13 -8.29 -24.01
N ALA A 113 -9.79 -8.70 -22.92
CA ALA A 113 -10.22 -10.08 -22.70
C ALA A 113 -11.70 -10.09 -22.28
N GLY A 114 -12.60 -9.88 -23.24
CA GLY A 114 -14.02 -9.65 -22.95
C GLY A 114 -14.19 -8.37 -22.12
N ASP A 115 -14.86 -8.49 -20.97
CA ASP A 115 -15.03 -7.39 -20.00
C ASP A 115 -13.84 -7.22 -19.04
N MET A 116 -12.84 -8.10 -19.13
CA MET A 116 -11.63 -8.08 -18.31
C MET A 116 -10.42 -7.58 -19.10
N VAL A 117 -9.33 -7.35 -18.38
CA VAL A 117 -8.05 -6.95 -18.98
C VAL A 117 -7.01 -8.01 -18.66
N LYS A 118 -6.36 -8.52 -19.70
CA LYS A 118 -5.21 -9.42 -19.62
C LYS A 118 -3.93 -8.61 -19.67
N VAL A 119 -2.99 -8.91 -18.80
CA VAL A 119 -1.68 -8.26 -18.72
C VAL A 119 -0.61 -9.35 -18.77
N ASP A 120 0.40 -9.14 -19.61
CA ASP A 120 1.63 -9.92 -19.58
C ASP A 120 2.48 -9.47 -18.40
N MET A 121 2.66 -10.35 -17.42
CA MET A 121 3.42 -10.09 -16.20
C MET A 121 4.91 -10.45 -16.37
N GLY A 122 5.32 -10.86 -17.57
CA GLY A 122 6.67 -11.31 -17.87
C GLY A 122 6.95 -12.73 -17.40
N GLU A 123 8.24 -13.07 -17.38
CA GLU A 123 8.72 -14.38 -16.95
C GLU A 123 8.99 -14.42 -15.44
N PRO A 124 8.68 -15.53 -14.76
CA PRO A 124 9.02 -15.69 -13.36
C PRO A 124 10.52 -15.91 -13.19
N ILE A 125 11.09 -15.26 -12.19
CA ILE A 125 12.48 -15.43 -11.78
C ILE A 125 12.52 -16.45 -10.64
N LEU A 126 13.33 -17.49 -10.81
CA LEU A 126 13.39 -18.65 -9.91
C LEU A 126 14.75 -18.80 -9.23
N GLU A 127 15.75 -18.00 -9.64
CA GLU A 127 17.10 -18.02 -9.08
C GLU A 127 17.17 -17.25 -7.75
N PRO A 128 17.62 -17.89 -6.64
CA PRO A 128 17.68 -17.26 -5.31
C PRO A 128 18.32 -15.86 -5.29
N GLU A 129 19.45 -15.71 -6.00
CA GLU A 129 20.22 -14.47 -6.06
C GLU A 129 19.46 -13.33 -6.76
N LYS A 130 18.61 -13.67 -7.74
CA LYS A 130 17.76 -12.71 -8.47
C LYS A 130 16.42 -12.44 -7.77
N ILE A 131 16.00 -13.29 -6.82
CA ILE A 131 14.84 -13.08 -5.93
C ILE A 131 15.24 -12.30 -4.66
N PRO A 132 16.46 -11.76 -4.60
CA PRO A 132 17.27 -11.59 -3.38
C PRO A 132 16.83 -12.39 -2.14
N VAL A 133 17.06 -13.70 -2.14
CA VAL A 133 16.87 -14.57 -0.96
C VAL A 133 18.22 -15.13 -0.50
N ALA A 134 18.58 -14.92 0.75
CA ALA A 134 19.80 -15.42 1.38
C ALA A 134 19.64 -16.89 1.82
N ILE A 135 19.35 -17.77 0.84
CA ILE A 135 19.29 -19.22 1.00
C ILE A 135 20.25 -19.85 0.00
N GLU A 136 21.17 -20.67 0.50
CA GLU A 136 22.01 -21.52 -0.34
C GLU A 136 21.23 -22.78 -0.76
N SER A 137 20.52 -22.69 -1.88
CA SER A 137 19.75 -23.80 -2.45
C SER A 137 19.75 -23.70 -3.98
N PRO A 138 19.82 -24.83 -4.72
CA PRO A 138 19.68 -24.78 -6.17
C PRO A 138 18.30 -24.22 -6.57
N PRO A 139 18.21 -23.45 -7.66
CA PRO A 139 16.91 -22.99 -8.16
C PRO A 139 16.09 -24.15 -8.72
N PRO A 140 14.76 -24.14 -8.57
CA PRO A 140 13.95 -23.22 -7.76
C PRO A 140 13.95 -23.55 -6.25
N ILE A 141 13.78 -22.52 -5.39
CA ILE A 141 13.50 -22.73 -3.96
C ILE A 141 12.05 -23.19 -3.79
N ILE A 142 11.86 -24.48 -3.54
CA ILE A 142 10.54 -25.09 -3.30
C ILE A 142 10.52 -25.72 -1.91
N ASP A 143 9.46 -25.44 -1.15
CA ASP A 143 9.21 -26.01 0.18
C ASP A 143 10.36 -25.89 1.18
N TYR A 144 11.10 -24.78 1.11
CA TYR A 144 12.16 -24.51 2.07
C TYR A 144 11.57 -24.33 3.47
N PRO A 145 12.08 -25.06 4.50
CA PRO A 145 11.56 -24.96 5.84
C PRO A 145 11.92 -23.61 6.46
N LEU A 146 10.91 -22.92 7.00
CA LEU A 146 11.07 -21.66 7.71
C LEU A 146 10.31 -21.72 9.03
N GLN A 147 11.05 -21.71 10.14
CA GLN A 147 10.44 -21.62 11.47
C GLN A 147 10.20 -20.15 11.83
N ILE A 148 8.97 -19.82 12.22
CA ILE A 148 8.59 -18.50 12.72
C ILE A 148 7.79 -18.72 14.00
N GLU A 149 8.34 -18.26 15.12
CA GLU A 149 7.79 -18.54 16.44
C GLU A 149 7.60 -20.07 16.63
N GLU A 150 6.38 -20.50 16.96
CA GLU A 150 6.02 -21.91 17.16
C GLU A 150 5.52 -22.61 15.88
N LYS A 151 5.40 -21.91 14.74
CA LYS A 151 4.95 -22.51 13.47
C LYS A 151 6.10 -22.80 12.52
N ASN A 152 6.00 -23.93 11.84
CA ASN A 152 6.88 -24.31 10.75
C ASN A 152 6.17 -24.08 9.43
N PHE A 153 6.74 -23.22 8.59
CA PHE A 153 6.28 -22.97 7.24
C PHE A 153 7.15 -23.67 6.22
N LYS A 154 6.59 -23.88 5.03
CA LYS A 154 7.31 -24.28 3.83
C LYS A 154 7.13 -23.19 2.80
N ILE A 155 8.20 -22.44 2.54
CA ILE A 155 8.17 -21.32 1.60
C ILE A 155 8.62 -21.79 0.21
N THR A 156 7.95 -21.28 -0.82
CA THR A 156 8.40 -21.34 -2.21
C THR A 156 8.68 -19.91 -2.66
N CYS A 157 9.91 -19.63 -3.08
CA CYS A 157 10.33 -18.26 -3.38
C CYS A 157 10.33 -18.02 -4.89
N ILE A 158 9.69 -16.94 -5.32
CA ILE A 158 9.56 -16.53 -6.73
C ILE A 158 9.71 -15.01 -6.79
N SER A 159 10.24 -14.49 -7.89
CA SER A 159 10.15 -13.06 -8.21
C SER A 159 9.39 -12.85 -9.51
N MET A 160 8.48 -11.88 -9.50
CA MET A 160 7.79 -11.35 -10.70
C MET A 160 8.31 -9.94 -11.03
N GLY A 161 9.59 -9.68 -10.71
CA GLY A 161 10.20 -8.35 -10.64
C GLY A 161 10.34 -7.84 -9.20
N ASN A 162 9.51 -8.34 -8.29
CA ASN A 162 9.59 -8.14 -6.84
C ASN A 162 9.52 -9.51 -6.10
N PRO A 163 10.10 -9.62 -4.89
CA PRO A 163 10.19 -10.90 -4.18
C PRO A 163 8.86 -11.36 -3.56
N HIS A 164 8.58 -12.66 -3.66
CA HIS A 164 7.41 -13.34 -3.11
C HIS A 164 7.81 -14.62 -2.37
N ALA A 165 7.21 -14.83 -1.21
CA ALA A 165 7.33 -16.03 -0.40
C ALA A 165 5.95 -16.69 -0.28
N VAL A 166 5.73 -17.74 -1.07
CA VAL A 166 4.44 -18.44 -1.16
C VAL A 166 4.40 -19.61 -0.18
N ILE A 167 3.35 -19.67 0.62
CA ILE A 167 3.12 -20.66 1.67
C ILE A 167 1.76 -21.33 1.43
N PHE A 168 1.80 -22.64 1.18
CA PHE A 168 0.58 -23.45 1.08
C PHE A 168 0.19 -23.97 2.46
N LEU A 169 -1.02 -23.60 2.90
CA LEU A 169 -1.57 -23.92 4.21
C LEU A 169 -2.45 -25.17 4.18
N ASN A 170 -2.40 -25.94 5.27
CA ASN A 170 -3.35 -27.01 5.55
C ASN A 170 -4.60 -26.51 6.30
N GLU A 171 -4.48 -25.39 7.02
CA GLU A 171 -5.59 -24.71 7.70
C GLU A 171 -6.24 -23.68 6.76
N GLU A 172 -7.50 -23.32 7.02
CA GLU A 172 -8.24 -22.37 6.20
C GLU A 172 -7.61 -20.96 6.24
N VAL A 173 -7.37 -20.39 5.06
CA VAL A 173 -6.72 -19.09 4.88
C VAL A 173 -7.62 -17.96 5.33
N SER A 174 -8.94 -18.14 5.29
CA SER A 174 -9.93 -17.15 5.76
C SER A 174 -9.69 -16.75 7.22
N ASP A 175 -9.32 -17.70 8.06
CA ASP A 175 -9.13 -17.50 9.50
C ASP A 175 -7.64 -17.42 9.89
N PHE A 176 -6.74 -17.51 8.90
CA PHE A 176 -5.31 -17.49 9.16
C PHE A 176 -4.84 -16.10 9.67
N PRO A 177 -3.99 -16.03 10.70
CA PRO A 177 -3.52 -14.76 11.27
C PRO A 177 -2.40 -14.14 10.42
N VAL A 178 -2.75 -13.67 9.22
CA VAL A 178 -1.85 -13.01 8.25
C VAL A 178 -1.12 -11.82 8.88
N SER A 179 -1.83 -11.00 9.68
CA SER A 179 -1.24 -9.83 10.35
C SER A 179 -0.25 -10.19 11.47
N THR A 180 -0.24 -11.44 11.94
CA THR A 180 0.75 -11.95 12.89
C THR A 180 1.99 -12.47 12.16
N TYR A 181 1.83 -13.39 11.20
CA TYR A 181 2.97 -14.06 10.55
C TYR A 181 3.55 -13.29 9.38
N GLY A 182 2.72 -12.54 8.62
CA GLY A 182 3.12 -11.71 7.50
C GLY A 182 4.31 -10.78 7.81
N PRO A 183 4.25 -9.90 8.83
CA PRO A 183 5.35 -8.99 9.14
C PRO A 183 6.62 -9.69 9.63
N LEU A 184 6.48 -10.85 10.28
CA LEU A 184 7.63 -11.65 10.76
C LEU A 184 8.39 -12.26 9.56
N ILE A 185 7.66 -12.79 8.58
CA ILE A 185 8.24 -13.36 7.37
C ILE A 185 8.74 -12.27 6.42
N GLU A 186 7.98 -11.17 6.23
CA GLU A 186 8.36 -10.02 5.41
C GLU A 186 9.77 -9.54 5.77
N ARG A 187 10.10 -9.50 7.06
CA ARG A 187 11.34 -8.94 7.61
C ARG A 187 12.36 -10.01 8.01
N HIS A 188 12.09 -11.27 7.69
CA HIS A 188 12.97 -12.36 8.08
C HIS A 188 14.37 -12.16 7.46
N PRO A 189 15.47 -12.44 8.17
CA PRO A 189 16.84 -12.20 7.68
C PRO A 189 17.19 -12.88 6.34
N ILE A 190 16.48 -13.94 5.96
CA ILE A 190 16.64 -14.59 4.64
C ILE A 190 16.16 -13.72 3.48
N PHE A 191 15.41 -12.65 3.74
CA PHE A 191 14.94 -11.68 2.74
C PHE A 191 15.60 -10.32 2.98
N PRO A 192 16.86 -10.10 2.51
CA PRO A 192 17.57 -8.83 2.70
C PRO A 192 16.77 -7.60 2.25
N ASN A 193 15.99 -7.75 1.18
CA ASN A 193 15.18 -6.68 0.61
C ASN A 193 13.70 -6.76 1.01
N LYS A 194 13.42 -7.50 2.10
CA LYS A 194 12.08 -7.94 2.52
C LYS A 194 11.35 -8.72 1.43
N THR A 195 10.17 -9.24 1.71
CA THR A 195 9.36 -9.98 0.72
C THR A 195 7.87 -9.72 0.90
N ASN A 196 7.10 -9.88 -0.18
CA ASN A 196 5.66 -10.15 -0.05
C ASN A 196 5.47 -11.60 0.43
N VAL A 197 4.40 -11.84 1.17
CA VAL A 197 4.12 -13.16 1.76
C VAL A 197 2.70 -13.56 1.42
N GLU A 198 2.57 -14.64 0.65
CA GLU A 198 1.28 -15.17 0.22
C GLU A 198 0.95 -16.45 0.96
N PHE A 199 -0.21 -16.48 1.60
CA PHE A 199 -0.78 -17.65 2.26
C PHE A 199 -1.88 -18.22 1.39
N VAL A 200 -1.84 -19.52 1.10
CA VAL A 200 -2.63 -20.12 0.01
C VAL A 200 -3.29 -21.42 0.44
N ASN A 201 -4.57 -21.59 0.15
CA ASN A 201 -5.20 -22.91 0.10
C ASN A 201 -5.41 -23.36 -1.33
N VAL A 202 -5.17 -24.66 -1.57
CA VAL A 202 -5.51 -25.33 -2.82
C VAL A 202 -6.93 -25.88 -2.72
N GLN A 203 -7.86 -25.30 -3.46
CA GLN A 203 -9.26 -25.75 -3.46
C GLN A 203 -9.48 -26.84 -4.52
N SER A 204 -8.82 -26.72 -5.67
CA SER A 204 -8.83 -27.72 -6.74
C SER A 204 -7.64 -27.53 -7.68
N ARG A 205 -7.55 -28.37 -8.72
CA ARG A 205 -6.54 -28.25 -9.78
C ARG A 205 -6.58 -26.92 -10.54
N THR A 206 -7.71 -26.22 -10.52
CA THR A 206 -7.93 -24.98 -11.28
C THR A 206 -8.34 -23.79 -10.40
N ARG A 207 -8.36 -23.96 -9.07
CA ARG A 207 -8.81 -22.92 -8.14
C ARG A 207 -8.00 -22.88 -6.85
N LEU A 208 -7.54 -21.68 -6.49
CA LEU A 208 -6.84 -21.38 -5.24
C LEU A 208 -7.56 -20.24 -4.51
N SER A 209 -7.38 -20.16 -3.19
CA SER A 209 -7.68 -18.96 -2.40
C SER A 209 -6.40 -18.48 -1.74
N MET A 210 -6.20 -17.16 -1.71
CA MET A 210 -5.01 -16.56 -1.09
C MET A 210 -5.33 -15.30 -0.29
N ARG A 211 -4.49 -15.05 0.71
CA ARG A 211 -4.33 -13.74 1.37
C ARG A 211 -2.87 -13.35 1.32
N VAL A 212 -2.59 -12.06 1.29
CA VAL A 212 -1.23 -11.54 1.09
C VAL A 212 -0.90 -10.49 2.13
N TRP A 213 0.32 -10.56 2.65
CA TRP A 213 0.98 -9.46 3.34
C TRP A 213 2.00 -8.83 2.39
N GLU A 214 1.70 -7.65 1.87
CA GLU A 214 2.58 -6.93 0.95
C GLU A 214 3.67 -6.18 1.70
N ARG A 215 4.88 -6.25 1.13
CA ARG A 215 6.07 -5.55 1.61
C ARG A 215 5.79 -4.06 1.76
N GLY A 216 5.90 -3.54 2.98
CA GLY A 216 5.70 -2.13 3.28
C GLY A 216 4.24 -1.65 3.32
N SER A 217 3.27 -2.48 2.93
CA SER A 217 1.85 -2.10 2.86
C SER A 217 0.97 -2.85 3.87
N GLY A 218 1.38 -4.05 4.29
CA GLY A 218 0.57 -4.90 5.15
C GLY A 218 -0.40 -5.76 4.35
N GLU A 219 -1.49 -6.19 4.97
CA GLU A 219 -2.49 -7.01 4.29
C GLU A 219 -3.31 -6.16 3.30
N THR A 220 -3.37 -6.60 2.04
CA THR A 220 -4.06 -5.89 0.95
C THR A 220 -5.18 -6.73 0.35
N MET A 221 -6.12 -6.05 -0.33
CA MET A 221 -7.26 -6.71 -0.96
C MET A 221 -6.86 -7.54 -2.19
N ALA A 222 -5.83 -7.10 -2.92
CA ALA A 222 -5.35 -7.79 -4.10
C ALA A 222 -3.91 -7.40 -4.45
N CYS A 223 -3.09 -8.39 -4.79
CA CYS A 223 -1.73 -8.22 -5.29
C CYS A 223 -1.56 -9.02 -6.59
N GLY A 224 -1.37 -8.33 -7.72
CA GLY A 224 -1.28 -8.96 -9.04
C GLY A 224 -0.01 -9.79 -9.25
N THR A 225 1.14 -9.27 -8.83
CA THR A 225 2.41 -10.01 -8.85
C THR A 225 2.39 -11.16 -7.85
N GLY A 226 1.77 -10.98 -6.67
CA GLY A 226 1.57 -12.05 -5.70
C GLY A 226 0.70 -13.19 -6.24
N ALA A 227 -0.43 -12.89 -6.89
CA ALA A 227 -1.25 -13.90 -7.55
C ALA A 227 -0.49 -14.65 -8.66
N SER A 228 0.31 -13.92 -9.44
CA SER A 228 1.17 -14.50 -10.47
C SER A 228 2.20 -15.46 -9.88
N ALA A 229 2.89 -15.05 -8.81
CA ALA A 229 3.84 -15.87 -8.07
C ALA A 229 3.17 -17.11 -7.46
N VAL A 230 2.00 -16.96 -6.84
CA VAL A 230 1.21 -18.09 -6.30
C VAL A 230 0.85 -19.10 -7.39
N GLY A 231 0.42 -18.63 -8.56
CA GLY A 231 0.11 -19.50 -9.69
C GLY A 231 1.33 -20.30 -10.14
N VAL A 232 2.47 -19.64 -10.33
CA VAL A 232 3.73 -20.31 -10.72
C VAL A 232 4.18 -21.29 -9.64
N ALA A 233 4.13 -20.92 -8.35
CA ALA A 233 4.51 -21.79 -7.24
C ALA A 233 3.64 -23.06 -7.20
N ALA A 234 2.31 -22.91 -7.36
CA ALA A 234 1.40 -24.04 -7.36
C ALA A 234 1.65 -24.99 -8.55
N MET A 235 1.95 -24.43 -9.73
CA MET A 235 2.27 -25.20 -10.93
C MET A 235 3.62 -25.92 -10.82
N LEU A 236 4.65 -25.26 -10.28
CA LEU A 236 5.97 -25.86 -10.01
C LEU A 236 5.85 -27.05 -9.04
N LYS A 237 4.98 -26.93 -8.05
CA LYS A 237 4.70 -28.00 -7.08
C LYS A 237 3.76 -29.09 -7.61
N GLY A 238 3.28 -28.96 -8.85
CA GLY A 238 2.31 -29.89 -9.42
C GLY A 238 0.98 -29.90 -8.69
N LEU A 239 0.61 -28.84 -7.97
CA LEU A 239 -0.65 -28.72 -7.22
C LEU A 239 -1.81 -28.31 -8.13
N THR A 240 -1.52 -27.56 -9.19
CA THR A 240 -2.52 -27.04 -10.13
C THR A 240 -2.16 -27.28 -11.60
N GLU A 241 -3.13 -27.02 -12.47
CA GLU A 241 -2.94 -26.85 -13.91
C GLU A 241 -2.31 -25.49 -14.24
N ARG A 242 -2.00 -25.24 -15.51
CA ARG A 242 -1.34 -24.00 -15.95
C ARG A 242 -2.26 -22.79 -16.10
N ASN A 243 -3.57 -22.98 -16.10
CA ASN A 243 -4.57 -21.92 -16.18
C ASN A 243 -5.54 -22.07 -15.00
N ILE A 244 -5.51 -21.11 -14.07
CA ILE A 244 -6.22 -21.21 -12.80
C ILE A 244 -6.90 -19.91 -12.43
N SER A 245 -7.92 -20.02 -11.58
CA SER A 245 -8.50 -18.88 -10.88
C SER A 245 -7.94 -18.82 -9.46
N ILE A 246 -7.52 -17.63 -9.04
CA ILE A 246 -7.08 -17.35 -7.68
C ILE A 246 -8.04 -16.35 -7.06
N ASN A 247 -8.67 -16.76 -5.96
CA ASN A 247 -9.55 -15.91 -5.18
C ASN A 247 -8.73 -15.13 -4.14
N LEU A 248 -8.66 -13.81 -4.30
CA LEU A 248 -8.12 -12.87 -3.34
C LEU A 248 -9.26 -12.26 -2.51
N LEU A 249 -8.94 -11.52 -1.45
CA LEU A 249 -9.94 -10.80 -0.66
C LEU A 249 -10.81 -9.86 -1.51
N GLY A 250 -10.21 -9.23 -2.52
CA GLY A 250 -10.87 -8.30 -3.44
C GLY A 250 -11.61 -8.94 -4.61
N GLY A 251 -11.50 -10.27 -4.77
CA GLY A 251 -12.11 -11.03 -5.86
C GLY A 251 -11.10 -11.86 -6.66
N ASP A 252 -11.50 -12.30 -7.85
CA ASP A 252 -10.77 -13.33 -8.59
C ASP A 252 -9.80 -12.74 -9.64
N LEU A 253 -8.62 -13.36 -9.75
CA LEU A 253 -7.69 -13.20 -10.87
C LEU A 253 -7.51 -14.53 -11.58
N LEU A 254 -7.50 -14.52 -12.91
CA LEU A 254 -7.10 -15.66 -13.73
C LEU A 254 -5.61 -15.58 -14.02
N ILE A 255 -4.87 -16.63 -13.68
CA ILE A 255 -3.44 -16.74 -13.90
C ILE A 255 -3.16 -17.87 -14.88
N HIS A 256 -2.44 -17.55 -15.95
CA HIS A 256 -2.02 -18.51 -16.95
C HIS A 256 -0.50 -18.45 -17.17
N TRP A 257 0.22 -19.50 -16.75
CA TRP A 257 1.65 -19.63 -17.06
C TRP A 257 1.82 -20.39 -18.38
N HIS A 258 2.03 -19.64 -19.44
CA HIS A 258 2.01 -20.15 -20.80
C HIS A 258 3.30 -20.91 -21.17
N ALA A 259 3.28 -21.62 -22.30
CA ALA A 259 4.40 -22.44 -22.77
C ALA A 259 5.65 -21.62 -23.16
N ASN A 260 5.49 -20.33 -23.44
CA ASN A 260 6.59 -19.38 -23.70
C ASN A 260 7.23 -18.83 -22.40
N ASN A 261 6.93 -19.43 -21.24
CA ASN A 261 7.40 -19.02 -19.92
C ASN A 261 6.79 -17.71 -19.37
N HIS A 262 5.97 -17.00 -20.14
CA HIS A 262 5.30 -15.79 -19.66
C HIS A 262 4.09 -16.12 -18.78
N VAL A 263 3.87 -15.29 -17.77
CA VAL A 263 2.70 -15.35 -16.89
C VAL A 263 1.71 -14.28 -17.32
N TYR A 264 0.51 -14.69 -17.72
CA TYR A 264 -0.58 -13.79 -18.04
C TYR A 264 -1.54 -13.70 -16.86
N MET A 265 -1.80 -12.48 -16.41
CA MET A 265 -2.79 -12.19 -15.38
C MET A 265 -3.99 -11.51 -16.03
N THR A 266 -5.17 -12.09 -15.89
CA THR A 266 -6.43 -11.49 -16.34
C THR A 266 -7.29 -11.17 -15.14
N GLY A 267 -7.83 -9.95 -15.09
CA GLY A 267 -8.68 -9.53 -13.99
C GLY A 267 -9.65 -8.42 -14.38
N PRO A 268 -10.69 -8.18 -13.57
CA PRO A 268 -11.62 -7.11 -13.81
C PRO A 268 -11.00 -5.74 -13.48
N ALA A 269 -11.61 -4.72 -14.04
CA ALA A 269 -11.51 -3.33 -13.62
C ALA A 269 -12.94 -2.77 -13.58
N VAL A 270 -13.26 -1.99 -12.55
CA VAL A 270 -14.63 -1.51 -12.30
C VAL A 270 -14.60 0.00 -12.17
N GLU A 271 -15.45 0.66 -12.94
CA GLU A 271 -15.78 2.07 -12.72
C GLU A 271 -16.81 2.17 -11.59
N VAL A 272 -16.55 3.04 -10.62
CA VAL A 272 -17.41 3.21 -9.43
C VAL A 272 -18.30 4.44 -9.57
N PHE A 273 -17.69 5.59 -9.84
CA PHE A 273 -18.39 6.85 -10.04
C PHE A 273 -17.51 7.85 -10.80
N GLN A 274 -18.12 8.92 -11.30
CA GLN A 274 -17.43 10.05 -11.91
C GLN A 274 -17.72 11.32 -11.12
N GLY A 275 -16.85 12.31 -11.20
CA GLY A 275 -17.08 13.58 -10.55
C GLY A 275 -16.15 14.68 -11.02
N ILE A 276 -16.42 15.89 -10.53
CA ILE A 276 -15.58 17.07 -10.68
C ILE A 276 -15.16 17.51 -9.28
N VAL A 277 -13.88 17.77 -9.07
CA VAL A 277 -13.35 18.31 -7.82
C VAL A 277 -12.73 19.68 -8.05
N HIS A 278 -13.02 20.62 -7.16
CA HIS A 278 -12.37 21.92 -7.17
C HIS A 278 -11.05 21.86 -6.37
N TYR A 279 -9.93 21.98 -7.07
CA TYR A 279 -8.60 21.92 -6.48
C TYR A 279 -7.96 23.31 -6.34
N SER A 280 -7.29 23.53 -5.19
CA SER A 280 -6.50 24.73 -4.93
C SER A 280 -5.24 24.37 -4.16
N ALA A 281 -4.07 24.64 -4.77
CA ALA A 281 -2.76 24.41 -4.14
C ALA A 281 -2.57 25.19 -2.83
N ALA A 282 -3.30 26.31 -2.63
CA ALA A 282 -3.22 27.12 -1.42
C ALA A 282 -3.87 26.45 -0.19
N TYR A 283 -4.84 25.55 -0.39
CA TYR A 283 -5.67 24.99 0.69
C TYR A 283 -4.86 24.18 1.73
N ARG A 284 -3.69 23.65 1.36
CA ARG A 284 -2.78 22.97 2.31
C ARG A 284 -1.77 23.90 2.99
N LYS A 285 -1.38 25.02 2.38
CA LYS A 285 -0.47 25.98 3.04
C LYS A 285 -1.08 26.56 4.32
N ASP A 286 -2.41 26.62 4.39
CA ASP A 286 -3.16 27.04 5.59
C ASP A 286 -3.50 25.91 6.56
N ARG A 287 -3.29 24.63 6.19
CA ARG A 287 -3.23 23.53 7.17
C ARG A 287 -1.90 23.52 7.92
N ARG A 288 -1.29 24.70 8.15
CA ARG A 288 -0.21 24.85 9.10
C ARG A 288 -0.77 24.47 10.46
N ARG A 289 -0.11 23.46 11.04
CA ARG A 289 -0.10 23.09 12.46
C ARG A 289 -0.36 24.32 13.32
N HIS A 290 -1.20 24.18 14.35
CA HIS A 290 -1.47 25.21 15.34
C HIS A 290 -0.23 26.05 15.65
N PRO A 291 -0.38 27.36 15.93
CA PRO A 291 0.75 28.26 16.15
C PRO A 291 1.76 27.61 17.09
N ARG A 292 2.92 27.22 16.55
CA ARG A 292 4.02 26.64 17.34
C ARG A 292 4.56 27.71 18.26
N ARG A 293 4.06 27.75 19.48
CA ARG A 293 4.64 28.53 20.57
C ARG A 293 5.43 27.56 21.44
N SER A 294 6.75 27.68 21.43
CA SER A 294 7.57 27.05 22.43
C SER A 294 7.40 27.80 23.74
N CYS A 295 6.87 27.13 24.76
CA CYS A 295 6.86 27.65 26.12
C CYS A 295 7.30 26.56 27.08
N SER A 296 8.00 26.98 28.13
CA SER A 296 8.30 26.10 29.26
C SER A 296 7.02 25.93 30.08
N ILE A 297 6.57 24.70 30.25
CA ILE A 297 5.42 24.33 31.07
C ILE A 297 5.91 23.37 32.15
N ALA A 298 5.50 23.59 33.39
CA ALA A 298 5.67 22.59 34.44
C ALA A 298 4.44 21.68 34.44
N ILE A 299 4.67 20.38 34.30
CA ILE A 299 3.62 19.36 34.37
C ILE A 299 3.70 18.72 35.74
N GLU A 300 2.57 18.68 36.45
CA GLU A 300 2.42 17.98 37.71
C GLU A 300 1.65 16.67 37.49
N PHE A 301 2.19 15.57 37.98
CA PHE A 301 1.44 14.32 38.02
C PHE A 301 1.65 13.61 39.35
N SER A 302 0.66 12.80 39.70
CA SER A 302 0.66 11.99 40.92
C SER A 302 1.04 10.57 40.56
N GLU A 303 2.15 10.09 41.11
CA GLU A 303 2.55 8.69 41.01
C GLU A 303 2.58 8.11 42.42
N LYS A 304 1.78 7.07 42.68
CA LYS A 304 1.72 6.38 44.00
C LYS A 304 1.52 7.35 45.19
N GLY A 305 0.68 8.36 45.02
CA GLY A 305 0.34 9.34 46.07
C GLY A 305 1.40 10.43 46.31
N LYS A 306 2.48 10.49 45.50
CA LYS A 306 3.46 11.58 45.53
C LYS A 306 3.31 12.43 44.26
N SER A 307 3.10 13.74 44.44
CA SER A 307 3.12 14.70 43.34
C SER A 307 4.55 14.97 42.91
N ARG A 308 4.83 14.88 41.60
CA ARG A 308 6.09 15.27 40.97
C ARG A 308 5.82 16.35 39.93
N SER A 309 6.67 17.37 39.91
CA SER A 309 6.65 18.42 38.90
C SER A 309 7.84 18.23 37.96
N ILE A 310 7.57 18.15 36.66
CA ILE A 310 8.60 17.98 35.63
C ILE A 310 8.56 19.18 34.69
N PRO A 311 9.69 19.87 34.49
CA PRO A 311 9.78 20.91 33.47
C PRO A 311 9.76 20.25 32.09
N CYS A 312 8.84 20.70 31.26
CA CYS A 312 8.68 20.24 29.88
C CYS A 312 8.71 21.43 28.94
N THR A 313 9.16 21.19 27.70
CA THR A 313 9.00 22.17 26.64
C THR A 313 7.79 21.79 25.81
N CYS A 314 6.82 22.69 25.72
CA CYS A 314 5.71 22.50 24.82
C CYS A 314 6.17 22.73 23.39
N ILE A 315 5.91 21.76 22.51
CA ILE A 315 6.32 21.81 21.10
C ILE A 315 5.15 22.08 20.16
N ASP A 316 3.92 21.77 20.57
CA ASP A 316 2.68 22.03 19.82
C ASP A 316 1.47 22.06 20.77
N ILE A 317 0.48 22.91 20.54
CA ILE A 317 -0.78 22.99 21.32
C ILE A 317 -1.95 23.15 20.36
N SER A 318 -2.90 22.22 20.39
CA SER A 318 -4.19 22.29 19.70
C SER A 318 -5.34 22.52 20.68
N GLU A 319 -6.57 22.62 20.17
CA GLU A 319 -7.77 22.56 21.02
C GLU A 319 -7.94 21.19 21.69
N SER A 320 -7.44 20.12 21.07
CA SER A 320 -7.60 18.74 21.51
C SER A 320 -6.47 18.19 22.37
N GLY A 321 -5.32 18.88 22.44
CA GLY A 321 -4.15 18.35 23.13
C GLY A 321 -2.87 19.17 22.95
N MET A 322 -1.74 18.60 23.36
CA MET A 322 -0.42 19.19 23.17
C MET A 322 0.66 18.13 22.96
N GLY A 323 1.74 18.50 22.26
CA GLY A 323 2.97 17.75 22.22
C GLY A 323 4.00 18.38 23.17
N ILE A 324 4.75 17.56 23.89
CA ILE A 324 5.82 18.03 24.79
C ILE A 324 7.13 17.27 24.58
N THR A 325 8.24 17.88 24.99
CA THR A 325 9.50 17.20 25.27
C THR A 325 9.84 17.27 26.76
N SER A 326 10.40 16.18 27.30
CA SER A 326 10.82 16.05 28.69
C SER A 326 12.03 15.13 28.81
N ASP A 327 12.83 15.30 29.85
CA ASP A 327 13.89 14.33 30.20
C ASP A 327 13.34 13.09 30.92
N TYR A 328 12.03 13.08 31.21
CA TYR A 328 11.33 11.99 31.87
C TYR A 328 10.33 11.32 30.92
N GLU A 329 10.27 10.00 30.98
CA GLU A 329 9.31 9.21 30.21
C GLU A 329 7.94 9.27 30.86
N LEU A 330 6.94 9.73 30.10
CA LEU A 330 5.54 9.65 30.52
C LEU A 330 4.92 8.35 30.01
N GLU A 331 4.20 7.64 30.85
CA GLU A 331 3.58 6.37 30.49
C GLU A 331 2.27 6.61 29.74
N ILE A 332 1.98 5.79 28.71
CA ILE A 332 0.69 5.86 28.00
C ILE A 332 -0.44 5.54 28.98
N GLY A 333 -1.49 6.36 28.96
CA GLY A 333 -2.64 6.27 29.89
C GLY A 333 -2.46 7.08 31.17
N GLN A 334 -1.28 7.63 31.44
CA GLN A 334 -1.04 8.48 32.60
C GLN A 334 -1.83 9.80 32.48
N ILE A 335 -2.56 10.15 33.54
CA ILE A 335 -3.25 11.45 33.65
C ILE A 335 -2.28 12.44 34.27
N ILE A 336 -2.11 13.58 33.59
CA ILE A 336 -1.27 14.67 34.03
C ILE A 336 -2.10 15.93 34.22
N SER A 337 -1.67 16.80 35.13
CA SER A 337 -2.24 18.12 35.35
C SER A 337 -1.17 19.18 35.08
N PHE A 338 -1.52 20.26 34.40
CA PHE A 338 -0.55 21.29 34.05
C PHE A 338 -1.19 22.66 34.03
N LYS A 339 -0.35 23.69 34.17
CA LYS A 339 -0.76 25.09 34.08
C LYS A 339 -0.05 25.74 32.90
N ILE A 340 -0.83 26.09 31.87
CA ILE A 340 -0.33 26.90 30.77
C ILE A 340 -0.28 28.36 31.25
N LYS A 341 0.80 29.07 30.95
CA LYS A 341 0.91 30.52 31.20
C LYS A 341 -0.31 31.21 30.56
N ASP A 342 -0.96 32.10 31.31
CA ASP A 342 -2.18 32.85 30.91
C ASP A 342 -3.52 32.08 30.96
N VAL A 343 -3.57 30.86 31.53
CA VAL A 343 -4.83 30.14 31.82
C VAL A 343 -5.09 30.10 33.33
N GLN A 344 -6.28 30.52 33.77
CA GLN A 344 -6.62 30.64 35.20
C GLN A 344 -6.78 29.28 35.91
N HIS A 345 -7.13 28.20 35.19
CA HIS A 345 -7.37 26.88 35.76
C HIS A 345 -6.36 25.83 35.25
N PRO A 346 -5.92 24.89 36.13
CA PRO A 346 -5.14 23.75 35.69
C PRO A 346 -5.96 22.92 34.71
N LYS A 347 -5.33 22.47 33.63
CA LYS A 347 -5.90 21.52 32.67
C LYS A 347 -5.38 20.13 32.97
N SER A 348 -6.21 19.12 32.71
CA SER A 348 -5.81 17.72 32.76
C SER A 348 -5.71 17.14 31.35
N ALA A 349 -4.78 16.20 31.17
CA ALA A 349 -4.63 15.47 29.92
C ALA A 349 -4.25 14.02 30.19
N VAL A 350 -4.56 13.14 29.24
CA VAL A 350 -4.05 11.77 29.20
C VAL A 350 -2.90 11.67 28.21
N VAL A 351 -1.84 10.97 28.59
CA VAL A 351 -0.72 10.64 27.70
C VAL A 351 -1.20 9.57 26.71
N ILE A 352 -1.20 9.88 25.43
CA ILE A 352 -1.69 8.98 24.37
C ILE A 352 -0.55 8.26 23.63
N TRP A 353 0.65 8.82 23.65
CA TRP A 353 1.87 8.19 23.17
C TRP A 353 3.08 8.84 23.84
N SER A 354 4.17 8.08 23.98
CA SER A 354 5.45 8.54 24.48
C SER A 354 6.56 7.79 23.76
N LYS A 355 7.61 8.49 23.33
CA LYS A 355 8.73 7.91 22.60
C LYS A 355 10.03 8.67 22.90
N LYS A 356 11.11 7.94 23.12
CA LYS A 356 12.46 8.52 23.21
C LYS A 356 12.95 8.98 21.83
N ASP A 357 13.34 10.24 21.72
CA ASP A 357 13.89 10.88 20.52
C ASP A 357 15.22 11.56 20.86
N GLN A 358 16.32 11.03 20.32
CA GLN A 358 17.69 11.41 20.69
C GLN A 358 17.94 11.32 22.21
N CYS A 359 17.98 12.47 22.90
CA CYS A 359 18.30 12.63 24.31
C CYS A 359 17.08 12.92 25.19
N GLN A 360 15.88 13.11 24.63
CA GLN A 360 14.67 13.46 25.37
C GLN A 360 13.49 12.56 25.00
N TYR A 361 12.49 12.48 25.87
CA TYR A 361 11.21 11.86 25.57
C TYR A 361 10.29 12.89 24.93
N ARG A 362 9.61 12.49 23.87
CA ARG A 362 8.46 13.19 23.29
C ARG A 362 7.19 12.49 23.69
N ALA A 363 6.21 13.24 24.15
CA ALA A 363 4.90 12.71 24.51
C ALA A 363 3.78 13.53 23.85
N GLY A 364 2.71 12.83 23.45
CA GLY A 364 1.44 13.41 23.05
C GLY A 364 0.45 13.36 24.19
N LEU A 365 -0.18 14.49 24.47
CA LEU A 365 -1.14 14.68 25.53
C LEU A 365 -2.48 15.05 24.91
N MET A 366 -3.56 14.38 25.31
CA MET A 366 -4.92 14.69 24.90
C MET A 366 -5.66 15.31 26.07
N PHE A 367 -6.23 16.51 25.90
CA PHE A 367 -6.97 17.20 26.97
C PHE A 367 -8.22 16.40 27.37
N ILE A 368 -8.52 16.39 28.68
CA ILE A 368 -9.70 15.76 29.27
C ILE A 368 -10.74 16.82 29.64
#